data_AF-A0A392RF97-F1
#
_entry.id   AF-A0A392RF97-F1
#
_cell.length_a   1.000
_cell.length_b   1.000
_cell.length_c   1.000
_cell.angle_alpha   90.00
_cell.angle_beta   90.00
_cell.angle_gamma   90.00
#
_symmetry.space_group_name_H-M   'P 1'
#
loop_
_entity.id
_entity.type
_entity.pdbx_description
1 polymer ?
#
loop_
_entity_poly.entity_id
_entity_poly.type
_entity_poly.pdbx_seq_one_letter_code
_entity_poly.pdbx_strand_id
1 'polypeptide(L)'
;MHSSSSMQYGRANHGSLSINGYLRPPSGGKTVGRWLKDRREKKKEEARTHNAELHAAVSVAAVAAAVAAIAAATAASSGSGKDEQAVKTDSAVASAATLVAAQCVEAAEALGAEREHLTAVVSSAVNVSSA
;
A
#
# COMPACT_ATOMS: atom_id res chain seq x y z
N MET A 1 9.53 -60.37 5.46
CA MET A 1 8.98 -59.18 4.79
C MET A 1 9.91 -58.01 5.06
N HIS A 2 11.02 -57.94 4.33
CA HIS A 2 11.92 -56.79 4.32
C HIS A 2 12.25 -56.55 2.85
N SER A 3 11.75 -55.46 2.29
CA SER A 3 12.18 -55.02 0.96
C SER A 3 12.46 -53.53 1.03
N SER A 4 13.76 -53.23 0.99
CA SER A 4 14.39 -51.93 1.00
C SER A 4 13.87 -51.05 -0.14
N SER A 5 13.54 -49.80 0.17
CA SER A 5 13.26 -48.76 -0.83
C SER A 5 14.58 -48.06 -1.17
N SER A 6 15.14 -48.37 -2.33
CA SER A 6 16.33 -47.75 -2.89
C SER A 6 16.00 -46.37 -3.50
N MET A 7 16.66 -45.33 -3.00
CA MET A 7 16.81 -44.05 -3.70
C MET A 7 17.65 -44.29 -4.97
N GLN A 8 17.07 -44.02 -6.14
CA GLN A 8 17.78 -43.97 -7.42
C GLN A 8 17.79 -42.54 -7.94
N TYR A 9 19.00 -41.96 -7.95
CA TYR A 9 19.35 -40.73 -8.68
C TYR A 9 19.34 -41.02 -10.19
N GLY A 10 18.73 -40.14 -11.00
CA GLY A 10 18.73 -40.26 -12.46
C GLY A 10 18.72 -38.90 -13.16
N ARG A 11 19.91 -38.44 -13.55
CA ARG A 11 20.18 -37.28 -14.42
C ARG A 11 19.65 -37.50 -15.85
N ALA A 12 19.30 -36.36 -16.46
CA ALA A 12 19.37 -35.99 -17.87
C ALA A 12 18.29 -36.52 -18.85
N ASN A 13 17.64 -35.57 -19.51
CA ASN A 13 17.38 -35.67 -20.95
C ASN A 13 17.45 -34.27 -21.59
N HIS A 14 18.64 -33.90 -22.03
CA HIS A 14 18.87 -32.81 -22.97
C HIS A 14 19.01 -33.44 -24.35
N GLY A 15 18.01 -33.24 -25.21
CA GLY A 15 18.10 -33.67 -26.59
C GLY A 15 16.75 -33.68 -27.29
N SER A 16 16.43 -32.60 -28.00
CA SER A 16 15.90 -32.73 -29.37
C SER A 16 15.95 -31.37 -30.07
N LEU A 17 16.88 -31.25 -31.01
CA LEU A 17 16.88 -30.23 -32.05
C LEU A 17 16.40 -30.92 -33.34
N SER A 18 15.28 -30.48 -33.91
CA SER A 18 14.86 -30.72 -35.31
C SER A 18 13.76 -29.71 -35.62
N ILE A 19 14.05 -28.61 -36.33
CA ILE A 19 14.12 -28.49 -37.80
C ILE A 19 12.86 -29.05 -38.49
N ASN A 20 11.78 -28.26 -38.52
CA ASN A 20 11.04 -27.92 -39.74
C ASN A 20 9.80 -27.06 -39.42
N GLY A 21 9.86 -25.79 -39.79
CA GLY A 21 8.75 -24.83 -39.71
C GLY A 21 9.10 -23.55 -40.47
N TYR A 22 9.78 -23.69 -41.60
CA TYR A 22 9.96 -22.60 -42.56
C TYR A 22 8.57 -22.25 -43.13
N LEU A 23 8.26 -20.94 -43.19
CA LEU A 23 7.01 -20.28 -43.62
C LEU A 23 6.05 -19.84 -42.49
N ARG A 24 6.46 -18.85 -41.71
CA ARG A 24 5.58 -17.70 -41.39
C ARG A 24 6.43 -16.41 -41.31
N PRO A 25 6.04 -15.32 -42.00
CA PRO A 25 6.93 -14.21 -42.38
C PRO A 25 7.47 -13.43 -41.17
N PRO A 26 8.51 -12.58 -41.36
CA PRO A 26 8.93 -11.60 -40.36
C PRO A 26 7.88 -10.49 -40.28
N SER A 27 6.73 -10.78 -39.68
CA SER A 27 5.68 -9.79 -39.45
C SER A 27 5.97 -9.05 -38.16
N GLY A 28 6.77 -7.99 -38.27
CA GLY A 28 6.63 -6.86 -37.35
C GLY A 28 5.16 -6.45 -37.29
N GLY A 29 4.62 -6.38 -36.07
CA GLY A 29 3.31 -5.82 -35.84
C GLY A 29 2.48 -6.54 -34.79
N LYS A 30 2.34 -5.89 -33.64
CA LYS A 30 1.09 -5.84 -32.85
C LYS A 30 0.45 -7.19 -32.52
N THR A 31 1.01 -7.90 -31.53
CA THR A 31 0.07 -8.48 -30.56
C THR A 31 -0.16 -7.44 -29.49
N VAL A 32 -1.11 -6.54 -29.78
CA VAL A 32 -1.87 -5.83 -28.75
C VAL A 32 -2.30 -6.85 -27.69
N GLY A 33 -2.52 -8.13 -28.04
CA GLY A 33 -2.69 -9.25 -27.11
C GLY A 33 -1.51 -9.59 -26.18
N ARG A 34 -0.24 -9.49 -26.63
CA ARG A 34 0.93 -9.64 -25.74
C ARG A 34 1.07 -8.40 -24.85
N TRP A 35 0.86 -7.21 -25.39
CA TRP A 35 0.81 -5.97 -24.62
C TRP A 35 -0.40 -5.90 -23.66
N LEU A 36 -1.58 -6.41 -24.03
CA LEU A 36 -2.76 -6.53 -23.18
C LEU A 36 -2.54 -7.57 -22.10
N LYS A 37 -1.81 -8.64 -22.40
CA LYS A 37 -1.41 -9.64 -21.42
C LYS A 37 -0.39 -9.04 -20.45
N ASP A 38 0.64 -8.36 -20.93
CA ASP A 38 1.61 -7.62 -20.10
C ASP A 38 0.92 -6.51 -19.26
N ARG A 39 -0.04 -5.78 -19.84
CA ARG A 39 -0.86 -4.75 -19.16
C ARG A 39 -1.89 -5.37 -18.21
N ARG A 40 -2.33 -6.61 -18.42
CA ARG A 40 -3.19 -7.38 -17.51
C ARG A 40 -2.39 -7.98 -16.36
N GLU A 41 -1.15 -8.39 -16.61
CA GLU A 41 -0.25 -8.97 -15.61
C GLU A 41 0.32 -7.84 -14.74
N LYS A 42 0.66 -6.67 -15.32
CA LYS A 42 0.90 -5.41 -14.58
C LYS A 42 -0.28 -5.02 -13.69
N LYS A 43 -1.52 -5.09 -14.19
CA LYS A 43 -2.74 -4.88 -13.38
C LYS A 43 -2.94 -5.89 -12.24
N LYS A 44 -2.31 -7.07 -12.30
CA LYS A 44 -2.37 -8.11 -11.26
C LYS A 44 -1.29 -7.94 -10.19
N GLU A 45 -0.15 -7.37 -10.54
CA GLU A 45 0.90 -6.95 -9.60
C GLU A 45 0.50 -5.66 -8.87
N GLU A 46 -0.15 -4.74 -9.59
CA GLU A 46 -0.77 -3.53 -9.04
C GLU A 46 -1.72 -3.88 -7.88
N ALA A 47 -2.51 -4.96 -7.95
CA ALA A 47 -3.39 -5.36 -6.84
C ALA A 47 -2.66 -5.86 -5.57
N ARG A 48 -1.42 -6.38 -5.66
CA ARG A 48 -0.61 -6.76 -4.48
C ARG A 48 0.13 -5.57 -3.86
N THR A 49 0.51 -4.57 -4.65
CA THR A 49 1.10 -3.32 -4.14
C THR A 49 0.04 -2.34 -3.63
N HIS A 50 -1.15 -2.33 -4.24
CA HIS A 50 -2.25 -1.42 -3.88
C HIS A 50 -2.76 -1.65 -2.46
N ASN A 51 -2.84 -2.89 -1.98
CA ASN A 51 -3.21 -3.16 -0.58
C ASN A 51 -2.12 -2.72 0.41
N ALA A 52 -0.85 -2.86 0.03
CA ALA A 52 0.27 -2.38 0.85
C ALA A 52 0.34 -0.84 0.87
N GLU A 53 0.04 -0.18 -0.26
CA GLU A 53 -0.01 1.27 -0.39
C GLU A 53 -1.23 1.86 0.33
N LEU A 54 -2.39 1.22 0.23
CA LEU A 54 -3.59 1.57 1.00
C LEU A 54 -3.30 1.45 2.49
N HIS A 55 -2.72 0.34 2.95
CA HIS A 55 -2.34 0.18 4.35
C HIS A 55 -1.35 1.26 4.80
N ALA A 56 -0.38 1.62 3.97
CA ALA A 56 0.55 2.71 4.25
C ALA A 56 -0.17 4.06 4.36
N ALA A 57 -1.04 4.40 3.41
CA ALA A 57 -1.82 5.63 3.42
C ALA A 57 -2.73 5.71 4.65
N VAL A 58 -3.44 4.64 4.98
CA VAL A 58 -4.31 4.55 6.17
C VAL A 58 -3.52 4.64 7.47
N SER A 59 -2.34 4.00 7.52
CA SER A 59 -1.45 4.11 8.68
C SER A 59 -0.96 5.54 8.89
N VAL A 60 -0.57 6.24 7.82
CA VAL A 60 -0.15 7.65 7.91
C VAL A 60 -1.32 8.55 8.28
N ALA A 61 -2.52 8.34 7.72
CA ALA A 61 -3.72 9.09 8.06
C ALA A 61 -4.08 8.94 9.55
N ALA A 62 -4.01 7.72 10.09
CA ALA A 62 -4.27 7.43 11.49
C ALA A 62 -3.27 8.14 12.42
N VAL A 63 -1.97 8.06 12.11
CA VAL A 63 -0.91 8.75 12.88
C VAL A 63 -1.08 10.26 12.79
N ALA A 64 -1.34 10.81 11.62
CA ALA A 64 -1.54 12.24 11.44
C ALA A 64 -2.77 12.75 12.20
N ALA A 65 -3.88 11.99 12.21
CA ALA A 65 -5.06 12.31 13.00
C ALA A 65 -4.78 12.27 14.51
N ALA A 66 -4.04 11.28 15.00
CA ALA A 66 -3.61 11.21 16.39
C ALA A 66 -2.73 12.40 16.78
N VAL A 67 -1.75 12.77 15.95
CA VAL A 67 -0.89 13.95 16.16
C VAL A 67 -1.72 15.23 16.19
N ALA A 68 -2.70 15.38 15.29
CA ALA A 68 -3.59 16.53 15.30
C ALA A 68 -4.41 16.63 16.59
N ALA A 69 -4.93 15.50 17.09
CA ALA A 69 -5.67 15.43 18.34
C ALA A 69 -4.80 15.78 19.55
N ILE A 70 -3.58 15.23 19.64
CA ILE A 70 -2.64 15.52 20.73
C ILE A 70 -2.26 17.00 20.73
N ALA A 71 -1.89 17.55 19.57
CA ALA A 71 -1.50 18.95 19.47
C ALA A 71 -2.66 19.88 19.81
N ALA A 72 -3.88 19.58 19.34
CA ALA A 72 -5.07 20.35 19.73
C ALA A 72 -5.35 20.26 21.24
N ALA A 73 -5.17 19.08 21.86
CA ALA A 73 -5.34 18.87 23.29
C ALA A 73 -4.29 19.61 24.13
N THR A 74 -3.02 19.60 23.70
CA THR A 74 -1.94 20.38 24.35
C THR A 74 -2.22 21.87 24.24
N ALA A 75 -2.57 22.37 23.06
CA ALA A 75 -2.96 23.76 22.84
C ALA A 75 -4.15 24.19 23.73
N ALA A 76 -5.12 23.31 23.95
CA ALA A 76 -6.27 23.56 24.83
C ALA A 76 -5.94 23.48 26.33
N SER A 77 -4.90 22.72 26.71
CA SER A 77 -4.45 22.53 28.10
C SER A 77 -3.45 23.60 28.56
N SER A 78 -2.73 24.22 27.62
CA SER A 78 -1.75 25.28 27.89
C SER A 78 -2.43 26.52 28.50
N GLY A 79 -2.33 26.65 29.83
CA GLY A 79 -2.84 27.78 30.59
C GLY A 79 -2.12 29.10 30.29
N SER A 80 -2.85 30.21 30.42
CA SER A 80 -2.41 31.58 30.15
C SER A 80 -1.14 31.96 30.92
N GLY A 81 -0.01 32.10 30.22
CA GLY A 81 1.11 32.90 30.73
C GLY A 81 2.52 32.51 30.31
N LYS A 82 2.77 31.30 29.79
CA LYS A 82 4.15 30.92 29.41
C LYS A 82 4.32 30.10 28.14
N ASP A 83 3.22 29.65 27.55
CA ASP A 83 3.22 28.69 26.44
C ASP A 83 2.63 29.27 25.15
N GLU A 84 2.42 30.58 25.05
CA GLU A 84 1.70 31.16 23.90
C GLU A 84 2.33 30.83 22.53
N GLN A 85 3.66 30.70 22.50
CA GLN A 85 4.38 30.25 21.30
C GLN A 85 4.17 28.75 21.02
N ALA A 86 4.13 27.92 22.07
CA ALA A 86 3.93 26.49 21.94
C ALA A 86 2.46 26.16 21.56
N VAL A 87 1.47 26.88 22.09
CA VAL A 87 0.08 26.87 21.61
C VAL A 87 -0.03 27.21 20.12
N LYS A 88 0.68 28.24 19.66
CA LYS A 88 0.69 28.63 18.23
C LYS A 88 1.31 27.53 17.36
N THR A 89 2.40 26.91 17.81
CA THR A 89 3.02 25.80 17.09
C THR A 89 2.15 24.55 17.11
N ASP A 90 1.47 24.25 18.22
CA ASP A 90 0.58 23.11 18.36
C ASP A 90 -0.68 23.27 17.50
N SER A 91 -1.24 24.48 17.44
CA SER A 91 -2.34 24.77 16.51
C SER A 91 -1.89 24.65 15.04
N ALA A 92 -0.68 25.09 14.71
CA ALA A 92 -0.13 24.98 13.36
C ALA A 92 0.15 23.52 12.98
N VAL A 93 0.72 22.72 13.89
CA VAL A 93 1.00 21.30 13.66
C VAL A 93 -0.31 20.50 13.57
N ALA A 94 -1.33 20.84 14.36
CA ALA A 94 -2.65 20.23 14.25
C ALA A 94 -3.29 20.47 12.87
N SER A 95 -3.21 21.70 12.36
CA SER A 95 -3.70 22.03 11.02
C SER A 95 -2.92 21.30 9.93
N ALA A 96 -1.59 21.25 10.01
CA ALA A 96 -0.76 20.55 9.04
C ALA A 96 -1.02 19.04 9.04
N ALA A 97 -1.13 18.43 10.22
CA ALA A 97 -1.42 17.01 10.39
C ALA A 97 -2.84 16.66 9.89
N THR A 98 -3.82 17.54 10.09
CA THR A 98 -5.18 17.37 9.52
C THR A 98 -5.16 17.38 7.98
N LEU A 99 -4.38 18.28 7.36
CA LEU A 99 -4.21 18.29 5.90
C LEU A 99 -3.53 17.02 5.40
N VAL A 100 -2.49 16.54 6.08
CA VAL A 100 -1.84 15.26 5.74
C VAL A 100 -2.81 14.09 5.88
N ALA A 101 -3.60 14.05 6.97
CA ALA A 101 -4.63 13.02 7.15
C ALA A 101 -5.66 13.04 6.02
N ALA A 102 -6.12 14.23 5.59
CA ALA A 102 -7.03 14.38 4.46
C ALA A 102 -6.41 13.88 3.14
N GLN A 103 -5.16 14.25 2.83
CA GLN A 103 -4.48 13.77 1.62
C GLN A 103 -4.26 12.25 1.63
N CYS A 104 -3.99 11.66 2.80
CA CYS A 104 -3.83 10.21 2.93
C CYS A 104 -5.16 9.47 2.82
N VAL A 105 -6.27 10.06 3.27
CA VAL A 105 -7.63 9.54 3.07
C VAL A 105 -8.01 9.58 1.60
N GLU A 106 -7.78 10.71 0.91
CA GLU A 106 -8.01 10.83 -0.54
C GLU A 106 -7.16 9.82 -1.34
N ALA A 107 -5.89 9.65 -0.96
CA ALA A 107 -5.03 8.64 -1.56
C ALA A 107 -5.56 7.22 -1.28
N ALA A 108 -5.99 6.92 -0.06
CA ALA A 108 -6.57 5.62 0.28
C ALA A 108 -7.89 5.35 -0.48
N GLU A 109 -8.75 6.35 -0.65
CA GLU A 109 -9.99 6.26 -1.44
C GLU A 109 -9.69 6.04 -2.93
N ALA A 110 -8.70 6.75 -3.49
CA ALA A 110 -8.22 6.52 -4.85
C ALA A 110 -7.67 5.09 -5.04
N LEU A 111 -7.15 4.51 -3.94
CA LEU A 111 -6.71 3.12 -3.85
C LEU A 111 -7.83 2.14 -3.43
N GLY A 112 -9.10 2.58 -3.44
CA GLY A 112 -10.26 1.71 -3.22
C GLY A 112 -10.52 1.30 -1.77
N ALA A 113 -10.00 2.04 -0.79
CA ALA A 113 -10.41 1.88 0.60
C ALA A 113 -11.88 2.28 0.80
N GLU A 114 -12.60 1.50 1.61
CA GLU A 114 -13.96 1.85 2.03
C GLU A 114 -13.94 3.03 3.00
N ARG A 115 -14.78 4.04 2.74
CA ARG A 115 -14.80 5.30 3.50
C ARG A 115 -15.22 5.10 4.96
N GLU A 116 -16.10 4.13 5.21
CA GLU A 116 -16.52 3.69 6.53
C GLU A 116 -15.35 3.11 7.33
N HIS A 117 -14.48 2.32 6.69
CA HIS A 117 -13.27 1.78 7.30
C HIS A 117 -12.27 2.89 7.65
N LEU A 118 -12.04 3.84 6.74
CA LEU A 118 -11.18 5.01 6.98
C LEU A 118 -11.67 5.83 8.18
N THR A 119 -12.98 6.10 8.23
CA THR A 119 -13.61 6.85 9.31
C THR A 119 -13.45 6.13 10.64
N ALA A 120 -13.64 4.80 10.68
CA ALA A 120 -13.46 4.01 11.89
C ALA A 120 -11.99 4.01 12.39
N VAL A 121 -11.03 3.85 11.48
CA VAL A 121 -9.60 3.89 11.83
C VAL A 121 -9.20 5.26 12.37
N VAL A 122 -9.54 6.34 11.66
CA VAL A 122 -9.25 7.72 12.10
C VAL A 122 -9.91 8.01 13.44
N SER A 123 -11.19 7.64 13.60
CA SER A 123 -11.92 7.82 14.87
C SER A 123 -11.29 7.03 16.01
N SER A 124 -10.80 5.82 15.77
CA SER A 124 -10.11 5.03 16.79
C SER A 124 -8.75 5.64 17.17
N ALA A 125 -8.02 6.17 16.19
CA ALA A 125 -6.72 6.80 16.40
C ALA A 125 -6.82 8.07 17.26
N VAL A 126 -7.84 8.91 17.03
CA VAL A 126 -8.08 10.09 17.88
C VAL A 126 -8.58 9.71 19.27
N ASN A 127 -9.32 8.60 19.42
CA ASN A 127 -9.78 8.14 20.73
C ASN A 127 -8.63 7.62 21.61
N VAL A 128 -7.59 7.02 21.02
CA VAL A 128 -6.37 6.60 21.75
C VAL A 128 -5.64 7.80 22.38
N SER A 129 -5.74 8.98 21.78
CA SER A 129 -5.10 10.20 22.31
C SER A 129 -5.75 10.74 23.59
N SER A 130 -6.97 10.31 23.93
CA SER A 130 -7.70 10.82 25.10
C SER A 130 -7.53 9.96 26.36
N ALA A 131 -6.72 8.89 26.30
CA ALA A 131 -6.37 8.01 27.41
C ALA A 131 -5.00 8.38 27.98
#